data_AF-A0AA39GQI5-F1
#
_entry.id   AF-A0AA39GQI5-F1
#
_cell.length_a   1.000
_cell.length_b   1.000
_cell.length_c   1.000
_cell.angle_alpha   90.00
_cell.angle_beta   90.00
_cell.angle_gamma   90.00
#
_symmetry.space_group_name_H-M   'P 1'
#
loop_
_entity.id
_entity.type
_entity.pdbx_description
1 polymer ?
#
loop_
_entity_poly.entity_id
_entity_poly.type
_entity_poly.pdbx_seq_one_letter_code
_entity_poly.pdbx_strand_id
1 'polypeptide(L)' 'MASMLILFTQYSTQTGKPERQVAIDPKKVSHVRETVHGSTYIGYSKDFGFEVTEKVAAVADALNTGRMEA' A
#
# COMPACT_ATOMS: atom_id res chain seq x y z
N MET A 1 12.35 18.42 -2.54
CA MET A 1 11.02 18.09 -2.00
C MET A 1 11.04 16.59 -1.71
N ALA A 2 11.13 16.19 -0.43
CA ALA A 2 11.23 14.78 -0.06
C ALA A 2 9.82 14.24 0.16
N SER A 3 9.44 13.18 -0.56
CA SER A 3 8.14 12.53 -0.37
C SER A 3 8.11 11.85 1.00
N MET A 4 7.06 12.09 1.79
CA MET A 4 6.87 11.41 3.06
C MET A 4 6.44 9.97 2.78
N LEU A 5 7.29 9.00 3.18
CA LEU A 5 7.00 7.59 3.01
C LEU A 5 5.98 7.13 4.07
N ILE A 6 4.94 6.42 3.63
CA ILE A 6 3.92 5.81 4.48
C ILE A 6 4.26 4.35 4.71
N LEU A 7 4.28 3.90 5.96
CA LEU A 7 4.56 2.51 6.31
C LEU A 7 3.27 1.69 6.33
N PHE A 8 3.28 0.54 5.66
CA PHE A 8 2.20 -0.45 5.70
C PHE A 8 2.73 -1.83 6.08
N THR A 9 1.87 -2.67 6.63
CA THR A 9 2.25 -4.06 6.91
C THR A 9 1.90 -4.95 5.71
N GLN A 10 2.93 -5.45 5.04
CA GLN A 10 2.77 -6.34 3.89
C GLN A 10 2.21 -7.69 4.32
N TYR A 11 1.19 -8.14 3.58
CA TYR A 11 0.62 -9.45 3.64
C TYR A 11 1.36 -10.42 2.71
N SER A 12 1.73 -11.58 3.23
CA SER A 12 2.33 -12.65 2.43
C SER A 12 1.26 -13.49 1.78
N THR A 13 1.27 -13.54 0.44
CA THR A 13 0.35 -14.39 -0.32
C THR A 13 0.67 -15.87 -0.20
N GLN A 14 1.89 -16.22 0.24
CA GLN A 14 2.29 -17.62 0.44
C GLN A 14 1.85 -18.17 1.80
N THR A 15 1.97 -17.37 2.86
CA THR A 15 1.70 -17.82 4.24
C THR A 15 0.37 -17.30 4.80
N GLY A 16 -0.26 -16.32 4.14
CA GLY A 16 -1.48 -15.68 4.61
C GLY A 16 -1.28 -14.89 5.90
N LYS A 17 -0.05 -14.47 6.19
CA LYS A 17 0.31 -13.76 7.43
C LYS A 17 0.98 -12.41 7.14
N PRO A 18 0.88 -11.46 8.08
CA PRO A 18 1.70 -10.25 8.03
C PRO A 18 3.18 -10.64 8.14
N GLU A 19 4.00 -10.21 7.18
CA GLU A 19 5.41 -10.65 7.10
C GLU A 19 6.42 -9.53 7.28
N ARG A 20 6.14 -8.32 6.79
CA ARG A 20 7.12 -7.22 6.83
C ARG A 20 6.47 -5.85 6.69
N GLN A 21 7.12 -4.81 7.22
CA GLN A 21 6.74 -3.43 6.93
C GLN A 21 7.34 -2.98 5.60
N VAL A 22 6.55 -2.27 4.79
CA VAL A 22 6.97 -1.67 3.53
C VAL A 22 6.73 -0.17 3.57
N ALA A 23 7.77 0.58 3.20
CA ALA A 23 7.68 2.03 3.04
C ALA A 23 7.17 2.34 1.63
N ILE A 24 6.05 3.06 1.56
CA ILE A 24 5.36 3.38 0.32
C ILE A 24 5.44 4.88 0.06
N ASP A 25 5.91 5.22 -1.14
CA ASP A 25 5.91 6.59 -1.62
C ASP A 25 4.52 6.89 -2.23
N PRO A 26 3.69 7.69 -1.56
CA PRO A 26 2.30 7.90 -1.99
C PRO A 26 2.21 8.63 -3.34
N LYS A 27 3.26 9.37 -3.75
CA LYS A 27 3.34 10.03 -5.07
C LYS A 27 3.60 9.04 -6.22
N LYS A 28 4.14 7.86 -5.92
CA LYS A 28 4.46 6.82 -6.92
C LYS A 28 3.39 5.75 -7.05
N VAL A 29 2.41 5.72 -6.13
CA VAL A 29 1.30 4.77 -6.22
C VAL A 29 0.39 5.15 -7.37
N SER A 30 0.23 4.22 -8.32
CA SER A 30 -0.61 4.38 -9.50
C SER A 30 -2.05 3.93 -9.24
N HIS A 31 -2.25 2.86 -8.48
CA HIS A 31 -3.58 2.33 -8.18
C HIS A 31 -3.62 1.51 -6.88
N VAL A 32 -4.81 1.41 -6.31
CA VAL A 32 -5.11 0.61 -5.11
C VAL A 32 -6.36 -0.20 -5.38
N ARG A 33 -6.37 -1.48 -5.01
CA ARG A 33 -7.54 -2.36 -5.19
C ARG A 33 -7.69 -3.35 -4.03
N GLU A 34 -8.91 -3.76 -3.75
CA GLU A 34 -9.16 -4.86 -2.83
C GLU A 34 -8.76 -6.19 -3.48
N THR A 35 -8.21 -7.11 -2.69
CA THR A 35 -7.93 -8.48 -3.13
C THR A 35 -9.07 -9.41 -2.72
N VAL A 36 -9.09 -10.61 -3.29
CA VAL A 36 -10.04 -11.68 -2.94
C VAL A 36 -9.91 -12.17 -1.49
N HIS A 37 -8.86 -11.78 -0.77
CA HIS A 37 -8.63 -12.16 0.63
C HIS A 37 -9.06 -11.06 1.61
N GLY A 38 -9.63 -9.96 1.11
CA GLY A 38 -10.05 -8.82 1.93
C GLY A 38 -8.89 -7.95 2.42
N SER A 39 -7.69 -8.16 1.87
CA SER A 39 -6.50 -7.31 1.98
C SER A 39 -6.46 -6.29 0.82
N THR A 40 -5.48 -5.40 0.83
CA THR A 40 -5.35 -4.34 -0.18
C THR A 40 -4.09 -4.48 -1.00
N TYR A 41 -4.22 -4.45 -2.33
CA TYR A 41 -3.07 -4.39 -3.24
C TYR A 41 -2.76 -2.95 -3.62
N ILE A 42 -1.50 -2.54 -3.44
CA ILE A 42 -0.96 -1.23 -3.77
C ILE A 42 0.01 -1.39 -4.94
N GLY A 43 -0.37 -0.87 -6.12
CA GLY A 43 0.39 -0.99 -7.36
C GLY A 43 1.14 0.29 -7.72
N TYR A 44 2.44 0.16 -8.00
CA TYR A 44 3.25 1.24 -8.58
C TYR A 44 3.20 1.21 -10.10
N SER A 45 3.13 0.01 -10.68
CA SER A 45 2.97 -0.23 -12.11
C SER A 45 2.04 -1.42 -12.35
N LYS A 46 1.79 -1.79 -13.61
CA LYS A 46 0.96 -2.95 -13.95
C LYS A 46 1.53 -4.28 -13.42
N ASP A 47 2.86 -4.38 -13.35
CA ASP A 47 3.58 -5.62 -13.04
C ASP A 47 4.22 -5.61 -11.64
N PHE A 48 4.15 -4.49 -10.91
CA PHE A 48 4.81 -4.34 -9.61
C PHE A 48 3.94 -3.62 -8.58
N GLY A 49 3.84 -4.25 -7.42
CA GLY A 49 3.10 -3.76 -6.27
C GLY A 49 3.20 -4.73 -5.09
N PHE A 50 2.55 -4.37 -4.00
CA PHE A 50 2.55 -5.13 -2.75
C PHE A 50 1.13 -5.28 -2.23
N GLU A 51 0.88 -6.40 -1.56
CA GLU A 51 -0.36 -6.62 -0.84
C GLU A 51 -0.16 -6.28 0.64
N VAL A 52 -1.06 -5.51 1.23
CA VAL A 52 -0.98 -5.04 2.61
C VAL A 52 -2.21 -5.50 3.38
N THR A 53 -2.03 -5.68 4.69
CA THR A 53 -3.07 -6.19 5.61
C THR A 53 -4.24 -5.22 5.79
N GLU A 54 -4.00 -3.95 5.56
CA GLU A 54 -4.90 -2.84 5.77
C GLU A 54 -6.02 -2.85 4.73
N LYS A 55 -7.19 -2.33 5.09
CA LYS A 55 -8.35 -2.21 4.19
C LYS A 55 -8.16 -1.06 3.20
N VAL A 56 -8.82 -1.15 2.04
CA VAL A 56 -8.67 -0.19 0.93
C VAL A 56 -8.93 1.24 1.37
N ALA A 57 -9.97 1.47 2.19
CA ALA A 57 -10.29 2.81 2.69
C ALA A 57 -9.13 3.41 3.51
N ALA A 58 -8.59 2.65 4.47
CA ALA A 58 -7.47 3.09 5.31
C ALA A 58 -6.21 3.36 4.48
N VAL A 59 -5.94 2.51 3.48
CA VAL A 59 -4.82 2.70 2.55
C VAL A 59 -5.03 3.95 1.69
N ALA A 60 -6.22 4.13 1.11
CA ALA A 60 -6.52 5.28 0.27
C ALA A 60 -6.40 6.60 1.04
N ASP A 61 -6.92 6.65 2.26
CA ASP A 61 -6.83 7.83 3.13
C ASP A 61 -5.37 8.16 3.47
N ALA A 62 -4.59 7.17 3.90
CA ALA A 62 -3.17 7.36 4.24
C ALA A 62 -2.33 7.83 3.04
N LEU A 63 -2.60 7.29 1.83
CA LEU A 63 -1.93 7.72 0.61
C LEU A 63 -2.34 9.13 0.19
N ASN A 64 -3.60 9.51 0.38
CA ASN A 64 -4.08 10.87 0.08
C ASN A 64 -3.45 11.90 1.02
N THR A 65 -3.42 11.63 2.33
CA THR A 65 -2.71 12.48 3.30
C THR A 65 -1.24 12.61 2.94
N GLY A 66 -0.56 11.50 2.66
CA GLY A 66 0.85 11.52 2.27
C GLY A 66 1.14 12.26 0.95
N ARG A 67 0.16 12.41 0.05
CA ARG A 67 0.28 13.24 -1.16
C ARG A 67 0.13 14.74 -0.86
N MET A 68 -0.70 15.11 0.12
CA MET A 68 -0.98 16.50 0.47
C MET A 68 0.13 17.13 1.33
N GLU A 69 0.79 16.33 2.18
CA GLU A 69 1.81 16.81 3.11
C GLU A 69 3.23 16.89 2.52
N ALA A 70 3.45 16.38 1.29
CA ALA A 70 4.77 16.17 0.68
C ALA A 70 5.11 17.07 -0.50
#